data_AF-A0A7C4IZY0-F1
#
_entry.id   AF-A0A7C4IZY0-F1
#
_cell.length_a   1.000
_cell.length_b   1.000
_cell.length_c   1.000
_cell.angle_alpha   90.00
_cell.angle_beta   90.00
_cell.angle_gamma   90.00
#
_symmetry.space_group_name_H-M   'P 1'
#
loop_
_entity.id
_entity.type
_entity.pdbx_description
1 polymer ?
#
loop_
_entity_poly.entity_id
_entity_poly.type
_entity_poly.pdbx_seq_one_letter_code
_entity_poly.pdbx_strand_id
1 'polypeptide(L)'
;MHYVLIQGPSYRDLDFEAREQVRERLRESLEAQGVRFVQYDWVWDEDDRCLLLAGRYEKPEDARHWIRALESMGFTVIVRTQLPGEEIERTTRSGLKITLRPVRPKDKELLRFFAKSLSEEALYFRFFRHLVPTDDLLTRLVEIDPAKQIAILALIGSGEAEKIAGVGRCFINREKGSAELVLTVGNDYQNKGVGRELLLHLITLARARGLKGLTAQVLVDNAAMLRLLRSFDGIEYDLQRRVEAGVFFLEMIFK
;
A
#
# COMPACT_ATOMS: atom_id res chain seq x y z
N MET A 1 4.60 -2.21 20.56
CA MET A 1 5.34 -2.96 19.54
C MET A 1 6.55 -2.14 19.13
N HIS A 2 7.71 -2.76 18.96
CA HIS A 2 8.96 -2.12 18.58
C HIS A 2 9.47 -2.72 17.27
N TYR A 3 9.78 -1.88 16.32
CA TYR A 3 10.27 -2.23 14.99
C TYR A 3 11.75 -1.97 14.92
N VAL A 4 12.53 -3.02 14.66
CA VAL A 4 13.96 -2.92 14.40
C VAL A 4 14.16 -2.77 12.90
N LEU A 5 14.81 -1.70 12.51
CA LEU A 5 14.97 -1.31 11.12
C LEU A 5 16.45 -1.11 10.81
N ILE A 6 16.92 -1.67 9.69
CA ILE A 6 18.24 -1.36 9.14
C ILE A 6 18.07 -0.14 8.25
N GLN A 7 18.79 0.92 8.58
CA GLN A 7 18.76 2.18 7.86
C GLN A 7 19.75 2.14 6.71
N GLY A 8 19.23 2.25 5.49
CA GLY A 8 19.97 2.44 4.26
C GLY A 8 20.14 3.93 3.89
N PRO A 9 20.69 4.22 2.71
CA PRO A 9 20.88 5.59 2.25
C PRO A 9 19.56 6.28 1.90
N SER A 10 19.61 7.62 1.77
CA SER A 10 18.48 8.41 1.29
C SER A 10 18.17 8.12 -0.18
N TYR A 11 16.88 8.09 -0.52
CA TYR A 11 16.35 8.04 -1.87
C TYR A 11 16.15 9.41 -2.50
N ARG A 12 16.51 10.49 -1.79
CA ARG A 12 16.40 11.84 -2.33
C ARG A 12 17.10 11.91 -3.68
N ASP A 13 16.41 12.47 -4.67
CA ASP A 13 16.86 12.63 -6.06
C ASP A 13 17.11 11.32 -6.83
N LEU A 14 16.75 10.15 -6.27
CA LEU A 14 16.83 8.87 -6.97
C LEU A 14 15.52 8.51 -7.66
N ASP A 15 15.61 8.03 -8.90
CA ASP A 15 14.48 7.45 -9.64
C ASP A 15 14.15 6.02 -9.16
N PHE A 16 13.09 5.43 -9.72
CA PHE A 16 12.63 4.09 -9.35
C PHE A 16 13.74 3.03 -9.42
N GLU A 17 14.50 3.02 -10.51
CA GLU A 17 15.49 1.98 -10.78
C GLU A 17 16.68 2.12 -9.84
N ALA A 18 17.17 3.34 -9.63
CA ALA A 18 18.20 3.63 -8.65
C ALA A 18 17.77 3.25 -7.21
N ARG A 19 16.50 3.46 -6.85
CA ARG A 19 15.96 3.03 -5.55
C ARG A 19 15.87 1.52 -5.41
N GLU A 20 15.51 0.79 -6.47
CA GLU A 20 15.56 -0.69 -6.49
C GLU A 20 17.01 -1.18 -6.33
N GLN A 21 17.98 -0.57 -7.04
CA GLN A 21 19.40 -0.92 -6.90
C GLN A 21 19.95 -0.66 -5.50
N VAL A 22 19.50 0.39 -4.81
CA VAL A 22 19.84 0.62 -3.39
C VAL A 22 19.34 -0.54 -2.52
N ARG A 23 18.10 -0.99 -2.72
CA ARG A 23 17.52 -2.11 -1.96
C ARG A 23 18.24 -3.42 -2.23
N GLU A 24 18.51 -3.71 -3.50
CA GLU A 24 19.21 -4.92 -3.89
C GLU A 24 20.64 -4.93 -3.33
N ARG A 25 21.38 -3.81 -3.39
CA ARG A 25 22.72 -3.73 -2.78
C ARG A 25 22.70 -3.94 -1.26
N LEU A 26 21.71 -3.37 -0.56
CA LEU A 26 21.57 -3.57 0.88
C LEU A 26 21.20 -5.02 1.21
N ARG A 27 20.32 -5.65 0.42
CA ARG A 27 20.00 -7.08 0.50
C ARG A 27 21.25 -7.95 0.29
N GLU A 28 21.98 -7.74 -0.79
CA GLU A 28 23.20 -8.47 -1.11
C GLU A 28 24.26 -8.32 -0.02
N SER A 29 24.40 -7.11 0.55
CA SER A 29 25.30 -6.86 1.68
C SER A 29 24.92 -7.64 2.93
N LEU A 30 23.62 -7.82 3.20
CA LEU A 30 23.14 -8.65 4.32
C LEU A 30 23.41 -10.13 4.07
N GLU A 31 23.08 -10.60 2.87
CA GLU A 31 23.25 -11.99 2.47
C GLU A 31 24.73 -12.41 2.45
N ALA A 32 25.64 -11.51 2.04
CA ALA A 32 27.08 -11.73 2.08
C ALA A 32 27.63 -11.89 3.51
N GLN A 33 26.95 -11.32 4.50
CA GLN A 33 27.27 -11.47 5.93
C GLN A 33 26.48 -12.60 6.60
N GLY A 34 25.79 -13.45 5.82
CA GLY A 34 25.05 -14.60 6.31
C GLY A 34 23.67 -14.28 6.88
N VAL A 35 23.19 -13.04 6.74
CA VAL A 35 21.85 -12.63 7.20
C VAL A 35 20.86 -12.83 6.05
N ARG A 36 19.86 -13.68 6.27
CA ARG A 36 18.74 -13.90 5.33
C ARG A 36 17.42 -13.77 6.06
N PHE A 37 16.55 -12.93 5.54
CA PHE A 37 15.18 -12.82 6.01
C PHE A 37 14.26 -13.71 5.17
N VAL A 38 13.15 -14.15 5.76
CA VAL A 38 12.06 -14.82 5.01
C VAL A 38 11.49 -13.87 3.96
N GLN A 39 11.45 -12.59 4.28
CA GLN A 39 10.99 -11.52 3.41
C GLN A 39 11.73 -10.22 3.72
N TYR A 40 11.98 -9.42 2.69
CA TYR A 40 12.59 -8.09 2.82
C TYR A 40 11.50 -7.02 2.81
N ASP A 41 11.05 -6.64 4.01
CA ASP A 41 10.00 -5.64 4.22
C ASP A 41 10.59 -4.23 4.22
N TRP A 42 10.49 -3.55 3.08
CA TRP A 42 11.01 -2.19 2.90
C TRP A 42 9.98 -1.12 3.31
N VAL A 43 10.41 -0.19 4.16
CA VAL A 43 9.71 1.06 4.49
C VAL A 43 10.65 2.24 4.24
N TRP A 44 10.16 3.46 4.39
CA TRP A 44 10.98 4.67 4.26
C TRP A 44 10.55 5.69 5.29
N ASP A 45 11.51 6.42 5.83
CA ASP A 45 11.23 7.46 6.82
C ASP A 45 10.79 8.78 6.17
N GLU A 46 10.59 9.76 7.04
CA GLU A 46 10.19 11.12 6.72
C GLU A 46 11.23 11.88 5.87
N ASP A 47 12.47 11.36 5.80
CA ASP A 47 13.60 11.91 5.03
C ASP A 47 13.87 11.13 3.72
N ASP A 48 12.91 10.32 3.28
CA ASP A 48 13.00 9.43 2.11
C ASP A 48 14.15 8.41 2.23
N ARG A 49 14.54 7.97 3.43
CA ARG A 49 15.58 6.94 3.57
C ARG A 49 15.03 5.55 3.42
N CYS A 50 15.81 4.68 2.78
CA CYS A 50 15.53 3.25 2.75
C CYS A 50 15.59 2.67 4.17
N LEU A 51 14.54 1.99 4.62
CA LEU A 51 14.53 1.24 5.87
C LEU A 51 14.12 -0.21 5.60
N LEU A 52 14.90 -1.17 6.07
CA LEU A 52 14.53 -2.59 6.03
C LEU A 52 14.06 -3.03 7.40
N LEU A 53 12.83 -3.53 7.51
CA LEU A 53 12.33 -4.13 8.74
C LEU A 53 13.06 -5.46 9.01
N ALA A 54 13.92 -5.44 10.02
CA ALA A 54 14.70 -6.60 10.45
C ALA A 54 13.96 -7.45 11.51
N GLY A 55 12.98 -6.89 12.22
CA GLY A 55 12.19 -7.63 13.19
C GLY A 55 11.15 -6.79 13.95
N ARG A 56 10.18 -7.48 14.56
CA ARG A 56 9.13 -6.91 15.40
C ARG A 56 9.18 -7.55 16.79
N TYR A 57 9.19 -6.72 17.82
CA TYR A 57 9.36 -7.16 19.20
C TYR A 57 8.36 -6.47 20.12
N GLU A 58 7.79 -7.19 21.08
CA GLU A 58 6.90 -6.58 22.07
C GLU A 58 7.68 -5.63 22.97
N LYS A 59 8.82 -6.10 23.48
CA LYS A 59 9.76 -5.32 24.30
C LYS A 59 11.04 -5.06 23.51
N PRO A 60 11.64 -3.87 23.63
CA PRO A 60 12.88 -3.55 22.90
C PRO A 60 14.07 -4.35 23.43
N GLU A 61 13.98 -4.89 24.65
CA GLU A 61 15.05 -5.71 25.25
C GLU A 61 15.27 -7.02 24.50
N ASP A 62 14.20 -7.61 23.99
CA ASP A 62 14.21 -8.88 23.25
C ASP A 62 14.98 -8.73 21.91
N ALA A 63 15.10 -7.50 21.41
CA ALA A 63 15.83 -7.19 20.20
C ALA A 63 17.33 -6.91 20.42
N ARG A 64 17.80 -6.73 21.66
CA ARG A 64 19.17 -6.21 21.94
C ARG A 64 20.27 -7.04 21.30
N HIS A 65 20.17 -8.37 21.35
CA HIS A 65 21.17 -9.25 20.74
C HIS A 65 21.20 -9.09 19.22
N TRP A 66 20.01 -8.99 18.59
CA TRP A 66 19.89 -8.84 17.15
C TRP A 66 20.38 -7.47 16.67
N ILE A 67 20.03 -6.41 17.39
CA ILE A 67 20.52 -5.04 17.13
C ILE A 67 22.05 -5.00 17.18
N ARG A 68 22.66 -5.53 18.26
CA ARG A 68 24.12 -5.55 18.40
C ARG A 68 24.81 -6.37 17.30
N ALA A 69 24.22 -7.50 16.90
CA ALA A 69 24.74 -8.30 15.79
C ALA A 69 24.77 -7.48 14.48
N LEU A 70 23.65 -6.85 14.11
CA LEU A 70 23.55 -6.02 12.92
C LEU A 70 24.47 -4.79 12.96
N GLU A 71 24.61 -4.14 14.11
CA GLU A 71 25.54 -3.02 14.29
C GLU A 71 27.01 -3.47 14.16
N SER A 72 27.36 -4.65 14.71
CA SER A 72 28.71 -5.22 14.57
C SER A 72 29.08 -5.57 13.13
N MET A 73 28.07 -5.81 12.29
CA MET A 73 28.17 -6.04 10.85
C MET A 73 28.30 -4.73 10.03
N GLY A 74 28.25 -3.57 10.70
CA GLY A 74 28.37 -2.25 10.10
C GLY A 74 27.05 -1.62 9.65
N PHE A 75 25.90 -2.23 9.98
CA PHE A 75 24.59 -1.67 9.65
C PHE A 75 24.16 -0.63 10.68
N THR A 76 23.60 0.48 10.21
CA THR A 76 22.91 1.43 11.10
C THR A 76 21.55 0.87 11.45
N VAL A 77 21.27 0.66 12.74
CA VAL A 77 20.00 0.11 13.21
C VAL A 77 19.22 1.19 13.96
N ILE A 78 17.95 1.33 13.63
CA ILE A 78 17.03 2.21 14.35
C ILE A 78 15.87 1.40 14.92
N VAL A 79 15.39 1.80 16.10
CA VAL A 79 14.21 1.22 16.73
C VAL A 79 13.10 2.25 16.73
N ARG A 80 11.96 1.90 16.14
CA ARG A 80 10.76 2.76 16.13
C ARG A 80 9.60 2.07 16.84
N THR A 81 8.73 2.85 17.45
CA THR A 81 7.45 2.36 18.02
C THR A 81 6.30 2.42 17.02
N GLN A 82 6.51 3.08 15.88
CA GLN A 82 5.58 3.19 14.76
C GLN A 82 6.37 3.15 13.45
N LEU A 83 5.89 2.39 12.48
CA LEU A 83 6.45 2.45 11.13
C LEU A 83 5.87 3.65 10.37
N PRO A 84 6.67 4.31 9.51
CA PRO A 84 6.12 5.25 8.54
C PRO A 84 5.00 4.60 7.73
N GLY A 85 3.81 5.22 7.72
CA GLY A 85 2.64 4.72 6.99
C GLY A 85 1.81 3.65 7.71
N GLU A 86 1.99 3.43 9.02
CA GLU A 86 1.26 2.36 9.71
C GLU A 86 -0.22 2.63 9.95
N GLU A 87 -0.58 3.80 10.46
CA GLU A 87 -1.96 4.19 10.73
C GLU A 87 -2.04 5.71 10.64
N ILE A 88 -2.96 6.22 9.82
CA ILE A 88 -3.14 7.64 9.59
C ILE A 88 -4.61 7.97 9.71
N GLU A 89 -4.96 8.85 10.64
CA GLU A 89 -6.30 9.40 10.73
C GLU A 89 -6.54 10.47 9.66
N ARG A 90 -7.73 10.41 9.04
CA ARG A 90 -8.22 11.38 8.08
C ARG A 90 -9.67 11.69 8.36
N THR A 91 -10.06 12.92 8.08
CA THR A 91 -11.46 13.31 8.01
C THR A 91 -11.79 13.57 6.55
N THR A 92 -12.73 12.81 5.99
CA THR A 92 -13.14 13.03 4.60
C THR A 92 -13.83 14.39 4.45
N ARG A 93 -14.01 14.84 3.20
CA ARG A 93 -14.77 16.07 2.92
C ARG A 93 -16.22 16.04 3.44
N SER A 94 -16.79 14.87 3.68
CA SER A 94 -18.13 14.73 4.27
C SER A 94 -18.13 14.73 5.80
N GLY A 95 -16.97 14.95 6.44
CA GLY A 95 -16.81 14.88 7.90
C GLY A 95 -16.65 13.48 8.46
N LEU A 96 -16.54 12.43 7.62
CA LEU A 96 -16.37 11.06 8.10
C LEU A 96 -14.93 10.86 8.58
N LYS A 97 -14.75 10.47 9.85
CA LYS A 97 -13.45 10.08 10.37
C LYS A 97 -13.11 8.67 9.93
N ILE A 98 -11.94 8.50 9.34
CA ILE A 98 -11.41 7.21 8.88
C ILE A 98 -9.96 7.03 9.34
N THR A 99 -9.55 5.79 9.51
CA THR A 99 -8.16 5.40 9.72
C THR A 99 -7.65 4.65 8.50
N LEU A 100 -6.58 5.16 7.89
CA LEU A 100 -5.89 4.51 6.77
C LEU A 100 -4.73 3.69 7.30
N ARG A 101 -4.67 2.39 6.98
CA ARG A 101 -3.55 1.52 7.37
C ARG A 101 -3.28 0.38 6.40
N PRO A 102 -2.07 -0.19 6.36
CA PRO A 102 -1.80 -1.40 5.61
C PRO A 102 -2.68 -2.57 6.03
N VAL A 103 -3.01 -3.41 5.05
CA VAL A 103 -3.63 -4.73 5.29
C VAL A 103 -2.66 -5.61 6.07
N ARG A 104 -3.19 -6.34 7.05
CA ARG A 104 -2.45 -7.26 7.93
C ARG A 104 -3.02 -8.68 7.76
N PRO A 105 -2.21 -9.75 8.01
CA PRO A 105 -2.70 -11.14 7.94
C PRO A 105 -3.95 -11.40 8.80
N LYS A 106 -4.07 -10.74 9.95
CA LYS A 106 -5.23 -10.84 10.85
C LYS A 106 -6.52 -10.20 10.32
N ASP A 107 -6.47 -9.41 9.25
CA ASP A 107 -7.64 -8.70 8.71
C ASP A 107 -8.54 -9.60 7.84
N LYS A 108 -8.26 -10.91 7.75
CA LYS A 108 -9.00 -11.84 6.88
C LYS A 108 -10.50 -11.82 7.17
N GLU A 109 -10.87 -11.83 8.45
CA GLU A 109 -12.27 -11.74 8.87
C GLU A 109 -12.90 -10.39 8.52
N LEU A 110 -12.20 -9.28 8.76
CA LEU A 110 -12.67 -7.94 8.38
C LEU A 110 -12.93 -7.85 6.87
N LEU A 111 -12.02 -8.38 6.05
CA LEU A 111 -12.19 -8.44 4.60
C LEU A 111 -13.34 -9.36 4.19
N ARG A 112 -13.57 -10.47 4.90
CA ARG A 112 -14.72 -11.34 4.66
C ARG A 112 -16.04 -10.60 4.91
N PHE A 113 -16.15 -9.88 6.02
CA PHE A 113 -17.34 -9.07 6.31
C PHE A 113 -17.52 -7.95 5.28
N PHE A 114 -16.43 -7.27 4.92
CA PHE A 114 -16.46 -6.24 3.89
C PHE A 114 -16.94 -6.80 2.54
N ALA A 115 -16.37 -7.91 2.08
CA ALA A 115 -16.76 -8.55 0.83
C ALA A 115 -18.24 -8.92 0.79
N LYS A 116 -18.79 -9.40 1.92
CA LYS A 116 -20.23 -9.71 2.05
C LYS A 116 -21.12 -8.47 2.04
N SER A 117 -20.59 -7.30 2.38
CA SER A 117 -21.34 -6.02 2.37
C SER A 117 -21.36 -5.34 1.00
N LEU A 118 -20.56 -5.81 0.04
CA LEU A 118 -20.50 -5.25 -1.31
C LEU A 118 -21.69 -5.70 -2.15
N SER A 119 -22.17 -4.83 -3.04
CA SER A 119 -23.12 -5.24 -4.07
C SER A 119 -22.46 -6.14 -5.11
N GLU A 120 -23.26 -6.93 -5.82
CA GLU A 120 -22.76 -7.71 -6.97
C GLU A 120 -22.10 -6.81 -8.01
N GLU A 121 -22.63 -5.60 -8.23
CA GLU A 121 -22.05 -4.59 -9.11
C GLU A 121 -20.66 -4.15 -8.64
N ALA A 122 -20.47 -3.87 -7.35
CA ALA A 122 -19.17 -3.48 -6.80
C ALA A 122 -18.13 -4.62 -6.91
N LEU A 123 -18.55 -5.88 -6.72
CA LEU A 123 -17.72 -7.06 -6.94
C LEU A 123 -17.39 -7.25 -8.42
N TYR A 124 -18.37 -7.06 -9.31
CA TYR A 124 -18.20 -7.13 -10.75
C TYR A 124 -17.20 -6.08 -11.24
N PHE A 125 -17.34 -4.82 -10.82
CA PHE A 125 -16.37 -3.77 -11.16
C PHE A 125 -14.96 -4.04 -10.62
N ARG A 126 -14.85 -4.71 -9.48
CA ARG A 126 -13.55 -5.07 -8.90
C ARG A 126 -12.86 -6.20 -9.66
N PHE A 127 -13.62 -7.25 -10.02
CA PHE A 127 -13.06 -8.50 -10.53
C PHE A 127 -13.31 -8.73 -12.03
N PHE A 128 -14.02 -7.83 -12.70
CA PHE A 128 -14.50 -7.96 -14.08
C PHE A 128 -15.32 -9.25 -14.31
N ARG A 129 -15.88 -9.81 -13.24
CA ARG A 129 -16.71 -11.03 -13.25
C ARG A 129 -17.55 -11.11 -11.97
N HIS A 130 -18.69 -11.79 -12.05
CA HIS A 130 -19.45 -12.17 -10.87
C HIS A 130 -18.63 -13.19 -10.06
N LEU A 131 -18.27 -12.84 -8.84
CA LEU A 131 -17.45 -13.68 -7.97
C LEU A 131 -17.84 -13.47 -6.51
N VAL A 132 -18.12 -14.57 -5.82
CA VAL A 132 -18.15 -14.61 -4.35
C VAL A 132 -16.74 -14.93 -3.87
N PRO A 133 -16.11 -14.09 -3.05
CA PRO A 133 -14.75 -14.36 -2.58
C PRO A 133 -14.67 -15.66 -1.77
N THR A 134 -13.83 -16.58 -2.22
CA THR A 134 -13.52 -17.83 -1.53
C THR A 134 -12.58 -17.58 -0.35
N ASP A 135 -12.48 -18.54 0.57
CA ASP A 135 -11.55 -18.43 1.69
C ASP A 135 -10.08 -18.36 1.24
N ASP A 136 -9.72 -19.10 0.18
CA ASP A 136 -8.41 -19.03 -0.48
C ASP A 136 -8.12 -17.62 -1.02
N LEU A 137 -9.08 -17.02 -1.72
CA LEU A 137 -8.93 -15.66 -2.23
C LEU A 137 -8.73 -14.67 -1.07
N LEU A 138 -9.47 -14.81 0.02
CA LEU A 138 -9.32 -13.95 1.20
C LEU A 138 -7.95 -14.11 1.86
N THR A 139 -7.41 -15.32 1.95
CA THR A 139 -6.03 -15.58 2.41
C THR A 139 -5.03 -14.83 1.53
N ARG A 140 -5.13 -14.99 0.21
CA ARG A 140 -4.25 -14.29 -0.75
C ARG A 140 -4.40 -12.77 -0.70
N LEU A 141 -5.56 -12.26 -0.31
CA LEU A 141 -5.78 -10.83 -0.16
C LEU A 141 -5.11 -10.26 1.09
N VAL A 142 -4.91 -11.04 2.16
CA VAL A 142 -4.20 -10.57 3.36
C VAL A 142 -2.71 -10.85 3.37
N GLU A 143 -2.25 -11.78 2.53
CA GLU A 143 -0.84 -12.05 2.28
C GLU A 143 -0.28 -11.01 1.31
N ILE A 144 0.29 -9.95 1.88
CA ILE A 144 0.87 -8.84 1.12
C ILE A 144 2.38 -9.05 0.98
N ASP A 145 2.86 -9.05 -0.26
CA ASP A 145 4.27 -8.88 -0.57
C ASP A 145 4.53 -7.38 -0.83
N PRO A 146 5.12 -6.62 0.11
CA PRO A 146 5.31 -5.19 -0.02
C PRO A 146 6.21 -4.77 -1.20
N ALA A 147 6.97 -5.73 -1.76
CA ALA A 147 7.83 -5.55 -2.91
C ALA A 147 7.09 -5.70 -4.26
N LYS A 148 5.85 -6.22 -4.22
CA LYS A 148 4.98 -6.41 -5.40
C LYS A 148 3.67 -5.67 -5.30
N GLN A 149 3.22 -5.34 -4.09
CA GLN A 149 1.94 -4.66 -3.90
C GLN A 149 1.92 -3.74 -2.68
N ILE A 150 1.06 -2.73 -2.78
CA ILE A 150 0.61 -1.88 -1.69
C ILE A 150 -0.84 -2.23 -1.43
N ALA A 151 -1.26 -2.41 -0.19
CA ALA A 151 -2.66 -2.64 0.15
C ALA A 151 -3.03 -1.89 1.43
N ILE A 152 -4.00 -0.98 1.33
CA ILE A 152 -4.45 -0.10 2.39
C ILE A 152 -5.95 -0.34 2.66
N LEU A 153 -6.30 -0.41 3.93
CA LEU A 153 -7.67 -0.35 4.43
C LEU A 153 -8.00 1.09 4.83
N ALA A 154 -9.21 1.53 4.51
CA ALA A 154 -9.87 2.64 5.16
C ALA A 154 -10.88 2.07 6.16
N LEU A 155 -10.66 2.36 7.43
CA LEU A 155 -11.42 1.83 8.55
C LEU A 155 -12.24 2.91 9.22
N ILE A 156 -13.38 2.51 9.78
CA ILE A 156 -14.21 3.34 10.64
C ILE A 156 -14.45 2.62 11.97
N GLY A 157 -14.75 3.39 13.02
CA GLY A 157 -14.90 2.84 14.37
C GLY A 157 -13.55 2.44 14.98
N SER A 158 -13.60 1.73 16.10
CA SER A 158 -12.42 1.30 16.85
C SER A 158 -12.72 0.01 17.62
N GLY A 159 -11.69 -0.80 17.86
CA GLY A 159 -11.83 -2.06 18.61
C GLY A 159 -12.79 -3.02 17.92
N GLU A 160 -13.75 -3.55 18.67
CA GLU A 160 -14.74 -4.52 18.15
C GLU A 160 -15.73 -3.91 17.13
N ALA A 161 -15.87 -2.58 17.11
CA ALA A 161 -16.70 -1.87 16.14
C ALA A 161 -15.95 -1.50 14.85
N GLU A 162 -14.67 -1.88 14.72
CA GLU A 162 -13.87 -1.60 13.53
C GLU A 162 -14.48 -2.25 12.29
N LYS A 163 -14.72 -1.45 11.24
CA LYS A 163 -15.24 -1.92 9.95
C LYS A 163 -14.47 -1.31 8.80
N ILE A 164 -14.34 -2.05 7.70
CA ILE A 164 -13.75 -1.55 6.47
C ILE A 164 -14.79 -0.69 5.73
N ALA A 165 -14.46 0.59 5.55
CA ALA A 165 -15.20 1.50 4.68
C ALA A 165 -14.71 1.42 3.21
N GLY A 166 -13.45 1.06 3.00
CA GLY A 166 -12.89 0.82 1.67
C GLY A 166 -11.52 0.16 1.70
N VAL A 167 -11.10 -0.33 0.55
CA VAL A 167 -9.80 -0.97 0.31
C VAL A 167 -9.19 -0.36 -0.93
N GLY A 168 -7.92 0.01 -0.85
CA GLY A 168 -7.14 0.45 -1.99
C GLY A 168 -5.88 -0.39 -2.15
N ARG A 169 -5.53 -0.71 -3.40
CA ARG A 169 -4.34 -1.50 -3.73
C ARG A 169 -3.60 -0.93 -4.92
N CYS A 170 -2.29 -1.15 -4.91
CA CYS A 170 -1.42 -0.92 -6.07
C CYS A 170 -0.62 -2.20 -6.34
N PHE A 171 -0.66 -2.75 -7.55
CA PHE A 171 0.19 -3.86 -7.97
C PHE A 171 1.36 -3.35 -8.79
N ILE A 172 2.59 -3.51 -8.29
CA ILE A 172 3.80 -2.91 -8.85
C ILE A 172 4.20 -3.66 -10.13
N ASN A 173 4.35 -2.92 -11.22
CA ASN A 173 5.00 -3.36 -12.44
C ASN A 173 6.41 -2.76 -12.48
N ARG A 174 7.41 -3.60 -12.14
CA ARG A 174 8.81 -3.16 -12.06
C ARG A 174 9.37 -2.72 -13.42
N GLU A 175 9.02 -3.44 -14.49
CA GLU A 175 9.49 -3.13 -15.85
C GLU A 175 9.03 -1.75 -16.33
N LYS A 176 7.80 -1.37 -15.98
CA LYS A 176 7.22 -0.07 -16.33
C LYS A 176 7.51 1.04 -15.32
N GLY A 177 8.00 0.69 -14.12
CA GLY A 177 8.16 1.64 -13.01
C GLY A 177 6.83 2.27 -12.58
N SER A 178 5.72 1.57 -12.73
CA SER A 178 4.35 2.03 -12.41
C SER A 178 3.61 0.99 -11.57
N ALA A 179 2.43 1.31 -11.04
CA ALA A 179 1.59 0.31 -10.38
C ALA A 179 0.12 0.36 -10.81
N GLU A 180 -0.53 -0.80 -10.91
CA GLU A 180 -1.96 -0.89 -11.20
C GLU A 180 -2.78 -0.62 -9.95
N LEU A 181 -3.56 0.44 -9.98
CA LEU A 181 -4.46 0.91 -8.93
C LEU A 181 -5.79 0.15 -8.98
N VAL A 182 -6.19 -0.39 -7.83
CA VAL A 182 -7.51 -1.01 -7.62
C VAL A 182 -8.15 -0.44 -6.36
N LEU A 183 -9.33 0.16 -6.49
CA LEU A 183 -10.10 0.70 -5.36
C LEU A 183 -11.44 -0.01 -5.21
N THR A 184 -11.89 -0.17 -3.97
CA THR A 184 -13.22 -0.68 -3.65
C THR A 184 -13.73 0.02 -2.41
N VAL A 185 -14.92 0.63 -2.48
CA VAL A 185 -15.53 1.35 -1.37
C VAL A 185 -16.85 0.68 -1.05
N GLY A 186 -17.11 0.44 0.24
CA GLY A 186 -18.37 -0.14 0.70
C GLY A 186 -19.55 0.74 0.33
N ASN A 187 -20.70 0.13 0.02
CA ASN A 187 -21.88 0.83 -0.50
C ASN A 187 -22.29 2.01 0.39
N ASP A 188 -22.31 1.81 1.71
CA ASP A 188 -22.67 2.84 2.71
C ASP A 188 -21.68 4.01 2.78
N TYR A 189 -20.51 3.88 2.17
CA TYR A 189 -19.41 4.85 2.22
C TYR A 189 -19.05 5.44 0.85
N GLN A 190 -19.76 5.03 -0.20
CA GLN A 190 -19.64 5.67 -1.51
C GLN A 190 -20.08 7.13 -1.44
N ASN A 191 -19.47 7.98 -2.26
CA ASN A 191 -19.70 9.44 -2.29
C ASN A 191 -19.46 10.18 -0.95
N LYS A 192 -18.92 9.52 0.08
CA LYS A 192 -18.51 10.14 1.37
C LYS A 192 -17.01 10.49 1.41
N GLY A 193 -16.34 10.48 0.27
CA GLY A 193 -14.92 10.84 0.15
C GLY A 193 -13.91 9.76 0.50
N VAL A 194 -14.32 8.53 0.86
CA VAL A 194 -13.40 7.44 1.22
C VAL A 194 -12.46 7.06 0.07
N GLY A 195 -13.00 6.90 -1.15
CA GLY A 195 -12.18 6.60 -2.34
C GLY A 195 -11.14 7.69 -2.65
N ARG A 196 -11.46 8.95 -2.33
CA ARG A 196 -10.55 10.08 -2.49
C ARG A 196 -9.36 9.98 -1.55
N GLU A 197 -9.61 9.74 -0.27
CA GLU A 197 -8.55 9.64 0.73
C GLU A 197 -7.66 8.40 0.48
N LEU A 198 -8.26 7.28 0.06
CA LEU A 198 -7.50 6.10 -0.37
C LEU A 198 -6.61 6.39 -1.59
N LEU A 199 -7.15 7.04 -2.63
CA LEU A 199 -6.39 7.38 -3.83
C LEU A 199 -5.19 8.27 -3.50
N LEU A 200 -5.41 9.35 -2.76
CA LEU A 200 -4.33 10.26 -2.37
C LEU A 200 -3.26 9.56 -1.56
N HIS A 201 -3.66 8.74 -0.59
CA HIS A 201 -2.70 8.03 0.23
C HIS A 201 -1.89 7.01 -0.59
N LEU A 202 -2.52 6.30 -1.52
CA LEU A 202 -1.83 5.39 -2.44
C LEU A 202 -0.87 6.13 -3.39
N ILE A 203 -1.23 7.33 -3.86
CA ILE A 203 -0.31 8.18 -4.65
C ILE A 203 0.91 8.56 -3.81
N THR A 204 0.71 8.99 -2.55
CA THR A 204 1.81 9.28 -1.63
C THR A 204 2.73 8.08 -1.45
N LEU A 205 2.17 6.89 -1.20
CA LEU A 205 2.95 5.66 -1.02
C LEU A 205 3.65 5.21 -2.31
N ALA A 206 3.03 5.42 -3.47
CA ALA A 206 3.60 5.07 -4.75
C ALA A 206 4.76 5.99 -5.13
N ARG A 207 4.61 7.31 -4.94
CA ARG A 207 5.70 8.29 -5.10
C ARG A 207 6.86 8.00 -4.16
N ALA A 208 6.58 7.68 -2.91
CA ALA A 208 7.63 7.37 -1.95
C ALA A 208 8.38 6.07 -2.28
N ARG A 209 7.70 5.11 -2.95
CA ARG A 209 8.35 3.95 -3.59
C ARG A 209 9.15 4.29 -4.86
N GLY A 210 9.12 5.55 -5.31
CA GLY A 210 9.79 6.02 -6.53
C GLY A 210 9.07 5.68 -7.83
N LEU A 211 7.82 5.19 -7.78
CA LEU A 211 7.07 4.89 -8.99
C LEU A 211 6.83 6.16 -9.80
N LYS A 212 6.87 6.04 -11.13
CA LYS A 212 6.64 7.14 -12.09
C LYS A 212 5.16 7.50 -12.24
N GLY A 213 4.27 6.59 -11.85
CA GLY A 213 2.85 6.76 -12.00
C GLY A 213 2.03 5.54 -11.61
N LEU A 214 0.73 5.66 -11.78
CA LEU A 214 -0.23 4.58 -11.60
C LEU A 214 -0.92 4.27 -12.93
N THR A 215 -1.47 3.08 -13.03
CA THR A 215 -2.36 2.68 -14.12
C THR A 215 -3.68 2.20 -13.54
N ALA A 216 -4.78 2.28 -14.28
CA ALA A 216 -6.04 1.71 -13.86
C ALA A 216 -6.84 1.21 -15.06
N GLN A 217 -7.55 0.10 -14.87
CA GLN A 217 -8.54 -0.41 -15.81
C GLN A 217 -9.92 -0.18 -15.20
N VAL A 218 -10.77 0.56 -15.91
CA VAL A 218 -12.08 0.97 -15.38
C VAL A 218 -13.14 0.72 -16.44
N LEU A 219 -14.17 -0.06 -16.12
CA LEU A 219 -15.33 -0.23 -17.00
C LEU A 219 -15.98 1.12 -17.29
N VAL A 220 -16.42 1.32 -18.53
CA VAL A 220 -17.02 2.58 -18.99
C VAL A 220 -18.22 3.02 -18.12
N ASP A 221 -18.94 2.06 -17.55
CA ASP A 221 -20.12 2.29 -16.71
C ASP A 221 -19.78 2.69 -15.27
N ASN A 222 -18.52 2.53 -14.83
CA ASN A 222 -18.09 2.93 -13.49
C ASN A 222 -17.82 4.44 -13.41
N ALA A 223 -18.88 5.23 -13.59
CA ALA A 223 -18.83 6.69 -13.60
C ALA A 223 -18.25 7.26 -12.30
N ALA A 224 -18.43 6.59 -11.16
CA ALA A 224 -17.87 7.00 -9.88
C ALA A 224 -16.34 6.99 -9.88
N MET A 225 -15.72 5.87 -10.32
CA MET A 225 -14.27 5.76 -10.41
C MET A 225 -13.70 6.74 -11.46
N LEU A 226 -14.36 6.88 -12.61
CA LEU A 226 -13.93 7.82 -13.64
C LEU A 226 -13.98 9.29 -13.17
N ARG A 227 -15.02 9.68 -12.40
CA ARG A 227 -15.08 11.01 -11.79
C ARG A 227 -13.98 11.21 -10.75
N LEU A 228 -13.72 10.19 -9.92
CA LEU A 228 -12.67 10.24 -8.92
C LEU A 228 -11.30 10.48 -9.57
N LEU A 229 -10.94 9.68 -10.59
CA LEU A 229 -9.63 9.79 -11.24
C LEU A 229 -9.46 11.11 -11.99
N ARG A 230 -10.52 11.67 -12.59
CA ARG A 230 -10.45 13.01 -13.21
C ARG A 230 -10.29 14.14 -12.20
N SER A 231 -10.70 13.96 -10.94
CA SER A 231 -10.68 15.05 -9.95
C SER A 231 -9.28 15.51 -9.52
N PHE A 232 -8.24 14.77 -9.90
CA PHE A 232 -6.84 15.07 -9.62
C PHE A 232 -5.97 15.19 -10.88
N ASP A 233 -6.59 15.09 -12.06
CA ASP A 233 -5.91 15.32 -13.33
C ASP A 233 -5.41 16.76 -13.42
N GLY A 234 -4.15 16.93 -13.81
CA GLY A 234 -3.43 18.20 -13.80
C GLY A 234 -3.02 18.69 -12.41
N ILE A 235 -3.42 18.04 -11.32
CA ILE A 235 -3.10 18.42 -9.94
C ILE A 235 -2.05 17.46 -9.35
N GLU A 236 -2.39 16.18 -9.24
CA GLU A 236 -1.48 15.16 -8.68
C GLU A 236 -0.74 14.40 -9.78
N TYR A 237 -1.35 14.27 -10.95
CA TYR A 237 -0.82 13.55 -12.09
C TYR A 237 -1.41 14.09 -13.38
N ASP A 238 -0.76 13.82 -14.49
CA ASP A 238 -1.35 14.00 -15.82
C ASP A 238 -2.01 12.68 -16.25
N LEU A 239 -3.31 12.73 -16.56
CA LEU A 239 -4.11 11.56 -16.88
C LEU A 239 -4.21 11.33 -18.39
N GLN A 240 -3.63 10.23 -18.85
CA GLN A 240 -3.83 9.72 -20.20
C GLN A 240 -4.90 8.62 -20.20
N ARG A 241 -5.69 8.54 -21.28
CA ARG A 241 -6.76 7.54 -21.40
C ARG A 241 -6.85 6.98 -22.81
N ARG A 242 -7.09 5.68 -22.89
CA ARG A 242 -7.55 5.00 -24.11
C ARG A 242 -8.74 4.10 -23.80
N VAL A 243 -9.61 3.90 -24.77
CA VAL A 243 -10.80 3.05 -24.64
C VAL A 243 -10.67 1.88 -25.58
N GLU A 244 -10.87 0.68 -25.06
CA GLU A 244 -10.83 -0.55 -25.85
C GLU A 244 -11.81 -1.56 -25.22
N ALA A 245 -12.68 -2.17 -26.03
CA ALA A 245 -13.64 -3.19 -25.61
C ALA A 245 -14.48 -2.83 -24.36
N GLY A 246 -14.92 -1.57 -24.22
CA GLY A 246 -15.74 -1.13 -23.07
C GLY A 246 -14.96 -0.89 -21.77
N VAL A 247 -13.62 -0.85 -21.85
CA VAL A 247 -12.72 -0.57 -20.72
C VAL A 247 -11.92 0.70 -21.00
N PHE A 248 -11.90 1.63 -20.04
CA PHE A 248 -10.91 2.70 -20.00
C PHE A 248 -9.62 2.17 -19.41
N PHE A 249 -8.54 2.26 -20.19
CA PHE A 249 -7.18 2.11 -19.70
C PHE A 249 -6.63 3.50 -19.42
N LEU A 250 -6.28 3.72 -18.17
CA LEU A 250 -5.89 5.01 -17.62
C LEU A 250 -4.44 4.94 -17.17
N GLU A 251 -3.64 5.91 -17.57
CA GLU A 251 -2.27 6.10 -17.09
C GLU A 251 -2.20 7.45 -16.37
N MET A 252 -1.74 7.43 -15.13
CA MET A 252 -1.61 8.58 -14.24
C MET A 252 -0.12 8.82 -14.03
N ILE A 253 0.46 9.78 -14.77
CA ILE A 253 1.89 10.10 -14.67
C ILE A 253 2.06 11.12 -13.55
N PHE A 254 2.84 10.78 -12.53
CA PHE A 254 3.04 11.68 -11.39
C PHE A 254 3.79 12.93 -11.81
N LYS A 255 3.38 14.06 -11.23
CA LYS A 255 4.13 15.31 -11.24
C LYS A 255 5.22 15.31 -10.17
#